data_AF-A0A3D4YL40-F1
#
_entry.id   AF-A0A3D4YL40-F1
#
_cell.length_a   1.000
_cell.length_b   1.000
_cell.length_c   1.000
_cell.angle_alpha   90.00
_cell.angle_beta   90.00
_cell.angle_gamma   90.00
#
_symmetry.space_group_name_H-M   'P 1'
#
loop_
_entity.id
_entity.type
_entity.pdbx_description
1 polymer ?
#
loop_
_entity_poly.entity_id
_entity_poly.type
_entity_poly.pdbx_seq_one_letter_code
_entity_poly.pdbx_strand_id
1 'polypeptide(L)'
;ENRNDILPLVARGKRVFLHGVDSATAARYGFNVVSDLSQAEIAIVRAKAPYQTLHPNYVFGAMQHEGSLDFQNGDKEFEEIKRITAAVPTIVTVYLDRPAILTSLKDRAGALIANFGVSDAALLDVLTGVAQPEGRLPFELPSSMQEVEAQRSYLPHDTAHPLYRIGFGRHYSAKR
;
A
#
# COMPACT_ATOMS: atom_id res chain seq x y z
N GLU A 1 0.29 8.17 -3.25
CA GLU A 1 0.67 9.42 -2.56
C GLU A 1 2.17 9.47 -2.34
N ASN A 2 2.75 10.67 -2.29
CA ASN A 2 4.17 10.91 -2.00
C ASN A 2 4.27 12.18 -1.14
N ARG A 3 4.23 12.07 0.18
CA ARG A 3 4.25 13.22 1.09
C ARG A 3 5.69 13.69 1.28
N ASN A 4 5.88 15.01 1.28
CA ASN A 4 7.18 15.67 1.41
C ASN A 4 8.21 15.17 0.37
N ASP A 5 7.75 14.68 -0.78
CA ASP A 5 8.57 14.11 -1.85
C ASP A 5 9.60 13.07 -1.34
N ILE A 6 9.20 12.20 -0.40
CA ILE A 6 10.08 11.16 0.16
C ILE A 6 10.57 10.16 -0.90
N LEU A 7 9.80 9.95 -1.97
CA LEU A 7 10.21 9.19 -3.15
C LEU A 7 10.67 10.11 -4.29
N PRO A 8 11.69 9.69 -5.07
CA PRO A 8 12.44 8.42 -4.96
C PRO A 8 13.45 8.40 -3.79
N LEU A 9 13.68 7.23 -3.22
CA LEU A 9 14.63 6.99 -2.15
C LEU A 9 16.07 6.94 -2.65
N VAL A 10 16.97 7.48 -1.84
CA VAL A 10 18.40 7.19 -1.94
C VAL A 10 18.72 5.97 -1.07
N ALA A 11 18.95 4.80 -1.68
CA ALA A 11 19.16 3.56 -0.94
C ALA A 11 20.52 3.47 -0.23
N ARG A 12 21.56 4.16 -0.73
CA ARG A 12 22.98 4.03 -0.34
C ARG A 12 23.21 3.96 1.19
N GLY A 13 23.27 2.76 1.75
CA GLY A 13 23.51 2.48 3.16
C GLY A 13 22.36 2.85 4.11
N LYS A 14 21.21 3.27 3.57
CA LYS A 14 20.04 3.69 4.36
C LYS A 14 19.51 2.51 5.15
N ARG A 15 19.36 2.69 6.48
CA ARG A 15 18.82 1.65 7.36
C ARG A 15 17.32 1.50 7.11
N VAL A 16 16.92 0.32 6.64
CA VAL A 16 15.53 0.03 6.28
C VAL A 16 14.97 -1.12 7.12
N PHE A 17 13.78 -0.90 7.68
CA PHE A 17 12.96 -1.98 8.23
C PHE A 17 11.98 -2.46 7.16
N LEU A 18 11.81 -3.78 7.01
CA LEU A 18 10.98 -4.37 5.97
C LEU A 18 9.85 -5.21 6.58
N HIS A 19 8.64 -5.04 6.07
CA HIS A 19 7.50 -5.92 6.33
C HIS A 19 6.92 -6.40 5.01
N GLY A 20 6.94 -7.70 4.75
CA GLY A 20 6.40 -8.28 3.51
C GLY A 20 7.22 -8.02 2.23
N VAL A 21 8.49 -7.61 2.36
CA VAL A 21 9.43 -7.38 1.24
C VAL A 21 10.70 -8.19 1.46
N ASP A 22 11.21 -8.83 0.41
CA ASP A 22 12.43 -9.65 0.48
C ASP A 22 13.68 -8.82 0.84
N SER A 23 14.35 -9.23 1.92
CA SER A 23 15.51 -8.53 2.46
C SER A 23 16.75 -8.67 1.57
N ALA A 24 16.94 -9.81 0.92
CA ALA A 24 18.07 -10.03 0.02
C ALA A 24 17.98 -9.13 -1.21
N THR A 25 16.78 -8.97 -1.78
CA THR A 25 16.52 -8.03 -2.87
C THR A 25 16.77 -6.60 -2.42
N ALA A 26 16.23 -6.15 -1.28
CA ALA A 26 16.49 -4.81 -0.76
C ALA A 26 17.99 -4.53 -0.55
N ALA A 27 18.75 -5.48 -0.01
CA ALA A 27 20.20 -5.34 0.18
C ALA A 27 20.94 -5.14 -1.15
N ARG A 28 20.50 -5.79 -2.25
CA ARG A 28 21.08 -5.61 -3.60
C ARG A 28 20.88 -4.21 -4.16
N TYR A 29 19.83 -3.49 -3.74
CA TYR A 29 19.62 -2.08 -4.07
C TYR A 29 20.46 -1.12 -3.20
N GLY A 30 21.24 -1.66 -2.27
CA GLY A 30 22.16 -0.89 -1.42
C GLY A 30 21.57 -0.45 -0.08
N PHE A 31 20.39 -0.95 0.29
CA PHE A 31 19.84 -0.73 1.62
C PHE A 31 20.59 -1.54 2.69
N ASN A 32 20.66 -0.98 3.89
CA ASN A 32 21.11 -1.71 5.08
C ASN A 32 19.86 -2.23 5.83
N VAL A 33 19.53 -3.52 5.66
CA VAL A 33 18.32 -4.09 6.26
C VAL A 33 18.55 -4.32 7.76
N VAL A 34 17.71 -3.70 8.59
CA VAL A 34 17.76 -3.84 10.05
C VAL A 34 16.57 -4.66 10.56
N SER A 35 16.80 -5.49 11.57
CA SER A 35 15.76 -6.32 12.21
C SER A 35 15.01 -5.60 13.32
N ASP A 36 15.56 -4.51 13.85
CA ASP A 36 14.92 -3.68 14.86
C ASP A 36 14.45 -2.35 14.23
N LEU A 37 13.16 -2.08 14.38
CA LEU A 37 12.53 -0.86 13.91
C LEU A 37 13.17 0.41 14.52
N SER A 38 13.68 0.33 15.75
CA SER A 38 14.34 1.46 16.42
C SER A 38 15.62 1.92 15.72
N GLN A 39 16.22 1.04 14.92
CA GLN A 39 17.46 1.31 14.18
C GLN A 39 17.20 1.82 12.76
N ALA A 40 15.95 1.78 12.30
CA ALA A 40 15.59 2.11 10.93
C ALA A 40 15.47 3.63 10.74
N GLU A 41 15.88 4.11 9.58
CA GLU A 41 15.62 5.48 9.13
C GLU A 41 14.31 5.57 8.34
N ILE A 42 13.89 4.45 7.75
CA ILE A 42 12.67 4.32 6.97
C ILE A 42 12.17 2.88 7.05
N ALA A 43 10.87 2.69 6.89
CA ALA A 43 10.29 1.37 6.70
C ALA A 43 9.63 1.22 5.32
N ILE A 44 9.67 0.01 4.76
CA ILE A 44 8.90 -0.38 3.57
C ILE A 44 7.99 -1.52 3.99
N VAL A 45 6.69 -1.28 3.87
CA VAL A 45 5.64 -2.21 4.26
C VAL A 45 4.83 -2.61 3.03
N ARG A 46 4.78 -3.91 2.73
CA ARG A 46 3.88 -4.48 1.72
C ARG A 46 2.70 -5.15 2.41
N ALA A 47 1.58 -4.45 2.38
CA ALA A 47 0.30 -4.92 2.85
C ALA A 47 -0.52 -5.54 1.69
N LYS A 48 -1.55 -6.31 2.05
CA LYS A 48 -2.61 -6.74 1.13
C LYS A 48 -3.88 -5.94 1.42
N ALA A 49 -4.80 -5.87 0.46
CA ALA A 49 -6.15 -5.41 0.74
C ALA A 49 -6.75 -6.25 1.90
N PRO A 50 -7.45 -5.62 2.85
CA PRO A 50 -8.08 -6.33 3.94
C PRO A 50 -9.21 -7.21 3.38
N TYR A 51 -9.42 -8.34 4.02
CA TYR A 51 -10.50 -9.25 3.67
C TYR A 51 -10.88 -10.12 4.86
N GLN A 52 -12.04 -10.74 4.74
CA GLN A 52 -12.58 -11.73 5.67
C GLN A 52 -12.88 -13.02 4.90
N THR A 53 -13.04 -14.11 5.63
CA THR A 53 -13.55 -15.38 5.13
C THR A 53 -14.84 -15.68 5.89
N LEU A 54 -15.94 -15.07 5.43
CA LEU A 54 -17.28 -15.15 6.03
C LEU A 54 -17.97 -16.50 5.71
N HIS A 55 -17.58 -17.15 4.62
CA HIS A 55 -18.16 -18.40 4.12
C HIS A 55 -17.11 -19.53 4.01
N PRO A 56 -16.40 -19.89 5.11
CA PRO A 56 -15.27 -20.81 5.05
C PRO A 56 -15.66 -22.26 4.69
N ASN A 57 -16.94 -22.62 4.84
CA ASN A 57 -17.43 -23.97 4.56
C ASN A 57 -17.86 -24.17 3.09
N TYR A 58 -17.78 -23.14 2.25
CA TYR A 58 -18.10 -23.21 0.83
C TYR A 58 -16.80 -23.11 0.01
N VAL A 59 -16.65 -23.94 -1.03
CA VAL A 59 -15.41 -23.99 -1.83
C VAL A 59 -15.00 -22.61 -2.34
N PHE A 60 -15.93 -21.85 -2.95
CA PHE A 60 -15.63 -20.49 -3.42
C PHE A 60 -15.43 -19.50 -2.26
N GLY A 61 -16.19 -19.62 -1.18
CA GLY A 61 -16.06 -18.74 -0.01
C GLY A 61 -14.73 -18.91 0.74
N ALA A 62 -14.18 -20.12 0.75
CA ALA A 62 -12.88 -20.43 1.33
C ALA A 62 -11.70 -19.95 0.46
N MET A 63 -11.91 -19.80 -0.84
CA MET A 63 -10.86 -19.42 -1.80
C MET A 63 -10.82 -17.93 -2.12
N GLN A 64 -11.95 -17.23 -2.01
CA GLN A 64 -12.08 -15.83 -2.39
C GLN A 64 -11.95 -14.88 -1.19
N HIS A 65 -11.45 -13.68 -1.45
CA HIS A 65 -11.44 -12.59 -0.47
C HIS A 65 -12.80 -11.87 -0.46
N GLU A 66 -13.44 -11.79 0.71
CA GLU A 66 -14.77 -11.18 0.88
C GLU A 66 -14.82 -10.25 2.09
N GLY A 67 -16.01 -9.75 2.41
CA GLY A 67 -16.24 -8.87 3.55
C GLY A 67 -15.68 -7.45 3.38
N SER A 68 -15.38 -6.82 4.51
CA SER A 68 -14.94 -5.43 4.62
C SER A 68 -13.73 -5.11 3.72
N LEU A 69 -13.78 -3.95 3.08
CA LEU A 69 -12.68 -3.37 2.31
C LEU A 69 -11.81 -2.43 3.15
N ASP A 70 -12.18 -2.19 4.41
CA ASP A 70 -11.50 -1.26 5.32
C ASP A 70 -10.50 -1.96 6.24
N PHE A 71 -9.41 -1.26 6.57
CA PHE A 71 -8.43 -1.67 7.56
C PHE A 71 -8.99 -1.40 8.96
N GLN A 72 -9.40 -2.45 9.67
CA GLN A 72 -10.10 -2.32 10.95
C GLN A 72 -9.13 -2.39 12.13
N ASN A 73 -9.43 -1.65 13.20
CA ASN A 73 -8.67 -1.77 14.45
C ASN A 73 -8.83 -3.20 15.02
N GLY A 74 -7.74 -3.76 15.51
CA GLY A 74 -7.66 -5.16 15.96
C GLY A 74 -7.18 -6.14 14.88
N ASP A 75 -7.18 -5.76 13.59
CA ASP A 75 -6.54 -6.56 12.55
C ASP A 75 -5.02 -6.56 12.75
N LYS A 76 -4.43 -7.75 12.86
CA LYS A 76 -2.99 -7.92 13.12
C LYS A 76 -2.11 -7.14 12.15
N GLU A 77 -2.45 -7.20 10.86
CA GLU A 77 -1.70 -6.50 9.81
C GLU A 77 -1.83 -4.98 9.97
N PHE A 78 -3.03 -4.47 10.29
CA PHE A 78 -3.22 -3.03 10.46
C PHE A 78 -2.57 -2.51 11.75
N GLU A 79 -2.63 -3.26 12.84
CA GLU A 79 -1.91 -2.94 14.08
C GLU A 79 -0.39 -2.87 13.84
N GLU A 80 0.15 -3.79 13.04
CA GLU A 80 1.56 -3.78 12.70
C GLU A 80 1.94 -2.57 11.84
N ILE A 81 1.11 -2.23 10.83
CA ILE A 81 1.31 -1.01 10.04
C ILE A 81 1.26 0.24 10.94
N LYS A 82 0.31 0.30 11.89
CA LYS A 82 0.23 1.41 12.85
C LYS A 82 1.48 1.50 13.72
N ARG A 83 1.98 0.38 14.23
CA ARG A 83 3.21 0.31 15.02
C ARG A 83 4.41 0.85 14.24
N ILE A 84 4.56 0.43 12.97
CA ILE A 84 5.67 0.84 12.10
C ILE A 84 5.58 2.33 11.75
N THR A 85 4.40 2.76 11.25
CA THR A 85 4.16 4.15 10.82
C THR A 85 4.26 5.17 11.95
N ALA A 86 4.01 4.76 13.19
CA ALA A 86 4.19 5.62 14.36
C ALA A 86 5.67 5.82 14.75
N ALA A 87 6.56 4.90 14.38
CA ALA A 87 7.95 4.94 14.80
C ALA A 87 8.86 5.64 13.78
N VAL A 88 8.67 5.38 12.48
CA VAL A 88 9.55 5.87 11.41
C VAL A 88 8.74 6.26 10.17
N PRO A 89 9.25 7.17 9.33
CA PRO A 89 8.69 7.41 8.00
C PRO A 89 8.53 6.09 7.25
N THR A 90 7.35 5.84 6.70
CA THR A 90 7.01 4.54 6.15
C THR A 90 6.44 4.66 4.75
N ILE A 91 6.96 3.85 3.83
CA ILE A 91 6.35 3.62 2.52
C ILE A 91 5.45 2.41 2.66
N VAL A 92 4.16 2.60 2.45
CA VAL A 92 3.19 1.50 2.44
C VAL A 92 2.83 1.21 1.00
N THR A 93 3.09 -0.01 0.55
CA THR A 93 2.52 -0.52 -0.69
C THR A 93 1.41 -1.52 -0.39
N VAL A 94 0.29 -1.40 -1.08
CA VAL A 94 -0.87 -2.27 -0.89
C VAL A 94 -1.13 -3.03 -2.18
N TYR A 95 -1.12 -4.35 -2.11
CA TYR A 95 -1.61 -5.20 -3.19
C TYR A 95 -3.14 -5.10 -3.25
N LEU A 96 -3.65 -4.53 -4.33
CA LEU A 96 -5.08 -4.26 -4.55
C LEU A 96 -5.69 -5.28 -5.51
N ASP A 97 -5.90 -6.50 -5.03
CA ASP A 97 -6.81 -7.46 -5.69
C ASP A 97 -8.29 -7.05 -5.59
N ARG A 98 -8.59 -6.10 -4.70
CA ARG A 98 -9.90 -5.50 -4.45
C ARG A 98 -9.78 -3.99 -4.19
N PRO A 99 -10.85 -3.18 -4.37
CA PRO A 99 -10.83 -1.74 -4.15
C PRO A 99 -10.83 -1.39 -2.65
N ALA A 100 -9.72 -1.66 -1.97
CA ALA A 100 -9.56 -1.40 -0.54
C ALA A 100 -9.74 0.08 -0.19
N ILE A 101 -10.33 0.33 0.98
CA ILE A 101 -10.45 1.66 1.58
C ILE A 101 -9.11 2.00 2.22
N LEU A 102 -8.38 2.93 1.61
CA LEU A 102 -7.03 3.30 2.07
C LEU A 102 -7.02 4.54 2.98
N THR A 103 -8.18 5.03 3.39
CA THR A 103 -8.34 6.26 4.19
C THR A 103 -7.50 6.21 5.46
N SER A 104 -7.54 5.08 6.17
CA SER A 104 -6.74 4.84 7.36
C SER A 104 -5.23 4.78 7.10
N LEU A 105 -4.77 4.47 5.89
CA LEU A 105 -3.34 4.43 5.57
C LEU A 105 -2.81 5.75 5.03
N LYS A 106 -3.67 6.51 4.32
CA LYS A 106 -3.30 7.72 3.58
C LYS A 106 -2.55 8.74 4.41
N ASP A 107 -3.00 8.99 5.65
CA ASP A 107 -2.40 10.02 6.50
C ASP A 107 -1.25 9.51 7.39
N ARG A 108 -1.06 8.18 7.46
CA ARG A 108 0.00 7.53 8.24
C ARG A 108 1.24 7.24 7.41
N ALA A 109 1.06 7.02 6.11
CA ALA A 109 2.15 6.71 5.20
C ALA A 109 2.87 7.97 4.71
N GLY A 110 4.20 7.92 4.67
CA GLY A 110 5.02 8.92 3.97
C GLY A 110 4.85 8.81 2.45
N ALA A 111 4.77 7.59 1.93
CA ALA A 111 4.28 7.33 0.58
C ALA A 111 3.33 6.13 0.57
N LEU A 112 2.29 6.20 -0.25
CA LEU A 112 1.28 5.16 -0.40
C LEU A 112 1.22 4.72 -1.86
N ILE A 113 1.46 3.43 -2.10
CA ILE A 113 1.56 2.86 -3.44
C ILE A 113 0.56 1.71 -3.60
N ALA A 114 -0.38 1.86 -4.51
CA ALA A 114 -1.17 0.74 -5.00
C ALA A 114 -0.31 -0.12 -5.95
N ASN A 115 -0.31 -1.44 -5.76
CA ASN A 115 0.29 -2.38 -6.70
C ASN A 115 -0.67 -3.53 -7.02
N PHE A 116 -0.41 -4.23 -8.12
CA PHE A 116 -1.24 -5.31 -8.64
C PHE A 116 -0.43 -6.62 -8.82
N GLY A 117 0.42 -6.92 -7.85
CA GLY A 117 1.22 -8.16 -7.85
C GLY A 117 2.64 -7.96 -8.39
N VAL A 118 3.23 -6.80 -8.13
CA VAL A 118 4.60 -6.48 -8.58
C VAL A 118 5.65 -7.25 -7.77
N SER A 119 6.74 -7.65 -8.43
CA SER A 119 7.89 -8.25 -7.76
C SER A 119 8.58 -7.25 -6.82
N ASP A 120 9.40 -7.75 -5.90
CA ASP A 120 10.19 -6.89 -5.01
C ASP A 120 11.21 -6.04 -5.77
N ALA A 121 11.85 -6.61 -6.80
CA ALA A 121 12.75 -5.86 -7.67
C ALA A 121 12.02 -4.70 -8.38
N ALA A 122 10.86 -4.97 -9.00
CA ALA A 122 10.09 -3.94 -9.69
C ALA A 122 9.58 -2.85 -8.73
N LEU A 123 9.15 -3.23 -7.52
CA LEU A 123 8.82 -2.27 -6.47
C LEU A 123 10.04 -1.40 -6.16
N LEU A 124 11.19 -2.00 -5.87
CA LEU A 124 12.40 -1.29 -5.47
C LEU A 124 12.98 -0.43 -6.59
N ASP A 125 12.85 -0.82 -7.86
CA ASP A 125 13.23 0.00 -9.02
C ASP A 125 12.48 1.33 -9.01
N VAL A 126 11.16 1.28 -8.79
CA VAL A 126 10.34 2.49 -8.67
C VAL A 126 10.73 3.25 -7.41
N LEU A 127 10.75 2.59 -6.24
CA LEU A 127 11.06 3.25 -4.96
C LEU A 127 12.40 3.98 -4.96
N THR A 128 13.40 3.48 -5.68
CA THR A 128 14.75 4.07 -5.75
C THR A 128 14.96 4.96 -6.98
N GLY A 129 13.94 5.13 -7.83
CA GLY A 129 13.99 5.98 -9.01
C GLY A 129 14.79 5.41 -10.18
N VAL A 130 15.15 4.12 -10.15
CA VAL A 130 15.67 3.39 -11.32
C VAL A 130 14.60 3.35 -12.43
N ALA A 131 13.34 3.20 -12.04
CA ALA A 131 12.18 3.33 -12.91
C ALA A 131 11.25 4.46 -12.42
N GLN A 132 10.41 4.96 -13.33
CA GLN A 132 9.39 5.98 -13.02
C GLN A 132 8.02 5.31 -12.77
N PRO A 133 7.21 5.81 -11.81
CA PRO A 133 5.86 5.30 -11.59
C PRO A 133 4.93 5.80 -12.70
N GLU A 134 4.51 4.91 -13.61
CA GLU A 134 3.62 5.26 -14.72
C GLU A 134 2.17 4.79 -14.52
N GLY A 135 1.95 3.92 -13.53
CA GLY A 135 0.66 3.28 -13.28
C GLY A 135 -0.47 4.28 -12.99
N ARG A 136 -1.66 3.94 -13.49
CA ARG A 136 -2.94 4.60 -13.20
C ARG A 136 -3.91 3.59 -12.60
N LEU A 137 -4.72 4.01 -11.64
CA LEU A 137 -5.71 3.14 -11.02
C LEU A 137 -6.72 2.63 -12.08
N PRO A 138 -6.90 1.30 -12.21
CA PRO A 138 -7.84 0.71 -13.17
C PRO A 138 -9.30 0.76 -12.67
N PHE A 139 -9.50 1.10 -11.40
CA PHE A 139 -10.80 1.29 -10.78
C PHE A 139 -10.72 2.40 -9.72
N GLU A 140 -11.88 2.89 -9.31
CA GLU A 140 -12.00 3.88 -8.23
C GLU A 140 -11.80 3.23 -6.86
N LEU A 141 -11.20 3.97 -5.92
CA LEU A 141 -11.04 3.56 -4.52
C LEU A 141 -12.03 4.32 -3.63
N PRO A 142 -12.90 3.61 -2.89
CA PRO A 142 -13.86 4.22 -1.97
C PRO A 142 -13.15 4.83 -0.75
N SER A 143 -13.79 5.84 -0.14
CA SER A 143 -13.29 6.47 1.08
C SER A 143 -13.79 5.84 2.38
N SER A 144 -14.87 5.05 2.33
CA SER A 144 -15.45 4.37 3.48
C SER A 144 -16.34 3.19 3.06
N MET A 145 -16.70 2.32 4.01
CA MET A 145 -17.68 1.25 3.76
C MET A 145 -19.08 1.80 3.46
N GLN A 146 -19.44 2.95 4.03
CA GLN A 146 -20.71 3.61 3.74
C GLN A 146 -20.83 3.99 2.25
N GLU A 147 -19.73 4.48 1.67
CA GLU A 147 -19.66 4.77 0.23
C GLU A 147 -19.74 3.50 -0.64
N VAL A 148 -19.23 2.37 -0.14
CA VAL A 148 -19.34 1.06 -0.81
C VAL A 148 -20.80 0.57 -0.79
N GLU A 149 -21.46 0.65 0.36
CA GLU A 149 -22.86 0.24 0.52
C GLU A 149 -23.84 1.11 -0.27
N ALA A 150 -23.52 2.39 -0.45
CA ALA A 150 -24.31 3.32 -1.26
C ALA A 150 -24.11 3.12 -2.78
N GLN A 151 -23.07 2.39 -3.20
CA GLN A 151 -22.74 2.18 -4.61
C GLN A 151 -23.87 1.45 -5.33
N ARG A 152 -24.28 1.96 -6.50
CA ARG A 152 -25.30 1.30 -7.31
C ARG A 152 -24.66 0.22 -8.16
N SER A 153 -25.09 -1.02 -7.98
CA SER A 153 -24.54 -2.20 -8.67
C SER A 153 -24.55 -2.13 -10.21
N TYR A 154 -25.35 -1.25 -10.79
CA TYR A 154 -25.49 -1.06 -12.23
C TYR A 154 -24.66 0.10 -12.80
N LEU A 155 -23.94 0.87 -11.97
CA LEU A 155 -23.11 2.00 -12.40
C LEU A 155 -21.68 1.87 -11.88
N PRO A 156 -20.67 1.97 -12.76
CA PRO A 156 -19.29 2.08 -12.32
C PRO A 156 -18.99 3.51 -11.83
N HIS A 157 -18.08 3.62 -10.87
CA HIS A 157 -17.48 4.90 -10.41
C HIS A 157 -18.51 5.95 -9.97
N ASP A 158 -19.58 5.53 -9.29
CA ASP A 158 -20.63 6.42 -8.79
C ASP A 158 -20.51 6.73 -7.29
N THR A 159 -19.35 6.44 -6.68
CA THR A 159 -19.05 6.84 -5.31
C THR A 159 -19.13 8.37 -5.19
N ALA A 160 -19.82 8.88 -4.17
CA ALA A 160 -20.03 10.31 -4.01
C ALA A 160 -18.73 11.02 -3.62
N HIS A 161 -17.97 10.40 -2.71
CA HIS A 161 -16.69 10.92 -2.20
C HIS A 161 -15.58 9.88 -2.35
N PRO A 162 -15.09 9.61 -3.56
CA PRO A 162 -14.04 8.63 -3.75
C PRO A 162 -12.73 9.10 -3.12
N LEU A 163 -12.00 8.18 -2.50
CA LEU A 163 -10.66 8.49 -1.98
C LEU A 163 -9.70 8.77 -3.13
N TYR A 164 -9.77 7.95 -4.17
CA TYR A 164 -9.06 8.15 -5.44
C TYR A 164 -9.96 7.73 -6.59
N ARG A 165 -10.14 8.63 -7.56
CA ARG A 165 -10.89 8.34 -8.77
C ARG A 165 -10.17 7.34 -9.66
N ILE A 166 -10.92 6.67 -10.54
CA ILE A 166 -10.33 5.90 -11.65
C ILE A 166 -9.33 6.77 -12.44
N GLY A 167 -8.25 6.16 -12.90
CA GLY A 167 -7.19 6.84 -13.64
C GLY A 167 -6.27 7.70 -12.78
N PHE A 168 -6.49 7.79 -11.46
CA PHE A 168 -5.56 8.50 -10.57
C PHE A 168 -4.19 7.82 -10.56
N GLY A 169 -3.14 8.64 -10.57
CA GLY A 169 -1.76 8.22 -10.45
C GLY A 169 -0.86 9.44 -10.28
N ARG A 170 0.31 9.24 -9.68
CA ARG A 170 1.30 10.29 -9.44
C ARG A 170 2.57 9.97 -10.23
N HIS A 171 3.30 11.02 -10.60
CA HIS A 171 4.64 10.94 -11.16
C HIS A 171 5.61 11.59 -10.18
N TYR A 172 6.90 11.29 -10.28
CA TYR A 172 7.89 12.07 -9.55
C TYR A 172 7.92 13.51 -10.07
N SER A 173 8.05 14.45 -9.15
CA SER A 173 8.31 15.84 -9.50
C SER A 173 9.61 15.89 -10.31
N ALA A 174 9.61 16.61 -11.44
CA ALA A 174 10.84 16.86 -12.19
C ALA A 174 11.87 17.49 -11.24
N LYS A 175 13.09 16.96 -11.21
CA LYS A 175 14.20 17.56 -10.45
C LYS A 175 14.34 19.01 -10.92
N ARG A 176 14.11 19.97 -10.01
CA ARG A 176 14.48 21.37 -10.24
C ARG A 176 15.99 21.54 -10.12
#